data_AF-A0A8H8DJX8-F1
#
_entry.id   AF-A0A8H8DJX8-F1
#
_cell.length_a   1.000
_cell.length_b   1.000
_cell.length_c   1.000
_cell.angle_alpha   90.00
_cell.angle_beta   90.00
_cell.angle_gamma   90.00
#
_symmetry.space_group_name_H-M   'P 1'
#
loop_
_entity.id
_entity.type
_entity.pdbx_description
1 polymer ?
#
loop_
_entity_poly.entity_id
_entity_poly.type
_entity_poly.pdbx_seq_one_letter_code
_entity_poly.pdbx_strand_id
1 'polypeptide(L)'
;TYGWDVTDARKIWCFGPDTIGANLLVDTTKGVQYLNEIKDSCVAAFQWATKEGPCSEENMRQCRFNILDVTLHADAIHRGGGQIMPTVRRVVYAATLLAKPGLLEPVFLVEIQCPESAMGGIYGVLNRRRGHVIAEEQRPGTPMYNIKAYLPVMESFGFQADLRSATGGQAFPQAVFDHWQLLPGSPLDAGSKTEQIVKGIRKRKGLKEDIPSVDNYYDKL
;
A
#
# COMPACT_ATOMS: atom_id res chain seq x y z
N THR A 1 -4.52 -23.75 -1.24
CA THR A 1 -3.61 -23.23 -0.18
C THR A 1 -2.76 -22.13 -0.80
N TYR A 2 -2.54 -21.01 -0.11
CA TYR A 2 -1.81 -19.83 -0.65
C TYR A 2 -0.28 -20.01 -0.79
N GLY A 3 0.22 -21.25 -0.93
CA GLY A 3 1.65 -21.55 -1.12
C GLY A 3 2.57 -21.23 0.06
N TRP A 4 2.02 -21.04 1.27
CA TRP A 4 2.80 -20.75 2.46
C TRP A 4 3.45 -22.01 3.07
N ASP A 5 4.67 -21.85 3.58
CA ASP A 5 5.26 -22.82 4.49
C ASP A 5 4.43 -22.87 5.79
N VAL A 6 4.10 -24.09 6.22
CA VAL A 6 3.22 -24.32 7.37
C VAL A 6 3.89 -23.88 8.68
N THR A 7 5.22 -23.98 8.76
CA THR A 7 6.00 -23.54 9.92
C THR A 7 5.94 -22.03 10.05
N ASP A 8 6.16 -21.31 8.96
CA ASP A 8 6.08 -19.84 8.92
C ASP A 8 4.67 -19.36 9.28
N ALA A 9 3.64 -20.01 8.72
CA ALA A 9 2.25 -19.66 8.99
C ALA A 9 1.87 -19.82 10.48
N ARG A 10 2.44 -20.82 11.16
CA ARG A 10 2.25 -21.04 12.61
C ARG A 10 3.05 -20.07 13.48
N LYS A 11 4.09 -19.44 12.92
CA LYS A 11 4.99 -18.51 13.61
C LYS A 11 4.72 -17.04 13.28
N ILE A 12 3.55 -16.73 12.74
CA ILE A 12 3.08 -15.34 12.62
C ILE A 12 2.91 -14.79 14.04
N TRP A 13 3.64 -13.72 14.36
CA TRP A 13 3.53 -13.02 15.63
C TRP A 13 2.37 -12.05 15.63
N CYS A 14 2.20 -11.28 14.56
CA CYS A 14 1.09 -10.33 14.43
C CYS A 14 0.85 -9.91 12.98
N PHE A 15 -0.35 -9.36 12.77
CA PHE A 15 -0.69 -8.54 11.62
C PHE A 15 -0.52 -7.06 11.96
N GLY A 16 -0.39 -6.17 10.98
CA GLY A 16 -0.28 -4.72 11.23
C GLY A 16 -0.63 -3.87 10.00
N PRO A 17 -0.99 -2.59 10.17
CA PRO A 17 -1.26 -1.92 11.45
C PRO A 17 -2.59 -2.37 12.09
N ASP A 18 -2.86 -1.89 13.30
CA ASP A 18 -4.11 -2.11 14.06
C ASP A 18 -4.47 -3.60 14.25
N THR A 19 -3.48 -4.50 14.25
CA THR A 19 -3.64 -5.97 14.37
C THR A 19 -4.47 -6.67 13.29
N ILE A 20 -4.96 -5.92 12.29
CA ILE A 20 -5.81 -6.42 11.20
C ILE A 20 -5.25 -6.10 9.81
N GLY A 21 -4.29 -5.19 9.72
CA GLY A 21 -3.71 -4.75 8.46
C GLY A 21 -2.97 -5.87 7.74
N ALA A 22 -2.90 -5.75 6.42
CA ALA A 22 -2.35 -6.78 5.53
C ALA A 22 -0.82 -6.80 5.50
N ASN A 23 -0.16 -6.76 6.67
CA ASN A 23 1.28 -6.94 6.83
C ASN A 23 1.54 -7.99 7.90
N LEU A 24 2.66 -8.70 7.81
CA LEU A 24 2.95 -9.85 8.67
C LEU A 24 4.33 -9.72 9.30
N LEU A 25 4.41 -10.00 10.60
CA LEU A 25 5.67 -10.26 11.29
C LEU A 25 5.76 -11.75 11.62
N VAL A 26 6.80 -12.42 11.12
CA VAL A 26 6.99 -13.86 11.25
C VAL A 26 8.32 -14.14 11.96
N ASP A 27 8.28 -14.99 12.98
CA ASP A 27 9.49 -15.49 13.63
C ASP A 27 10.09 -16.65 12.83
N THR A 28 11.28 -16.43 12.30
CA THR A 28 12.08 -17.45 11.61
C THR A 28 13.39 -17.78 12.34
N THR A 29 13.53 -17.28 13.57
CA THR A 29 14.73 -17.46 14.39
C THR A 29 14.92 -18.91 14.86
N LYS A 30 16.14 -19.24 15.26
CA LYS A 30 16.50 -20.57 15.78
C LYS A 30 17.42 -20.43 16.99
N GLY A 31 17.02 -20.99 18.13
CA GLY A 31 17.89 -21.09 19.32
C GLY A 31 18.11 -19.78 20.08
N VAL A 32 17.30 -18.75 19.84
CA VAL A 32 17.42 -17.45 20.55
C VAL A 32 16.82 -17.58 21.95
N GLN A 33 17.68 -17.42 22.97
CA GLN A 33 17.25 -17.35 24.36
C GLN A 33 16.46 -16.06 24.62
N TYR A 34 15.46 -16.13 25.50
CA TYR A 34 14.64 -14.98 25.92
C TYR A 34 13.81 -14.29 24.82
N LEU A 35 13.71 -14.88 23.62
CA LEU A 35 12.92 -14.32 22.51
C LEU A 35 11.47 -14.00 22.88
N ASN A 36 10.85 -14.86 23.70
CA ASN A 36 9.47 -14.67 24.13
C ASN A 36 9.29 -13.45 25.05
N GLU A 37 10.33 -13.01 25.76
CA GLU A 37 10.26 -11.85 26.66
C GLU A 37 10.15 -10.53 25.89
N ILE A 38 10.65 -10.50 24.65
CA ILE A 38 10.64 -9.29 23.82
C ILE A 38 9.49 -9.26 22.80
N LYS A 39 8.68 -10.34 22.73
CA LYS A 39 7.64 -10.51 21.71
C LYS A 39 6.66 -9.33 21.70
N ASP A 40 6.15 -8.94 22.87
CA ASP A 40 5.17 -7.85 22.98
C ASP A 40 5.75 -6.52 22.52
N SER A 41 7.03 -6.26 22.83
CA SER A 41 7.75 -5.07 22.36
C SER A 41 7.93 -5.08 20.84
N CYS A 42 8.23 -6.25 20.26
CA CYS A 42 8.33 -6.40 18.81
C CYS A 42 6.98 -6.17 18.13
N VAL A 43 5.90 -6.74 18.67
CA VAL A 43 4.54 -6.56 18.15
C VAL A 43 4.13 -5.09 18.22
N ALA A 44 4.36 -4.40 19.35
CA ALA A 44 4.03 -2.98 19.51
C ALA A 44 4.81 -2.10 18.51
N ALA A 45 6.11 -2.35 18.36
CA ALA A 45 6.93 -1.64 17.38
C ALA A 45 6.45 -1.89 15.94
N PHE A 46 6.04 -3.13 15.63
CA PHE A 46 5.52 -3.48 14.32
C PHE A 46 4.19 -2.77 14.01
N GLN A 47 3.29 -2.63 14.98
CA GLN A 47 2.06 -1.85 14.79
C GLN A 47 2.38 -0.40 14.40
N TRP A 48 3.34 0.21 15.11
CA TRP A 48 3.71 1.59 14.84
C TRP A 48 4.44 1.73 13.49
N ALA A 49 5.39 0.85 13.19
CA ALA A 49 6.14 0.88 11.94
C ALA A 49 5.24 0.66 10.71
N THR A 50 4.24 -0.22 10.82
CA THR A 50 3.29 -0.47 9.73
C THR A 50 2.20 0.59 9.60
N LYS A 51 1.96 1.40 10.64
CA LYS A 51 1.10 2.59 10.57
C LYS A 51 1.80 3.74 9.85
N GLU A 52 3.09 3.92 10.10
CA GLU A 52 3.89 5.01 9.55
C GLU A 52 5.07 4.43 8.76
N GLY A 53 4.88 4.12 7.48
CA GLY A 53 5.94 3.57 6.65
C GLY A 53 7.10 4.55 6.37
N PRO A 54 8.31 4.06 6.02
CA PRO A 54 9.52 4.89 5.93
C PRO A 54 9.51 5.88 4.76
N CYS A 55 8.77 5.61 3.68
CA CYS A 55 8.74 6.47 2.50
C CYS A 55 8.02 7.79 2.76
N SER A 56 6.82 7.76 3.36
CA SER A 56 5.95 8.94 3.48
C SER A 56 5.03 8.91 4.70
N GLU A 57 5.32 8.07 5.70
CA GLU A 57 4.47 7.86 6.87
C GLU A 57 3.01 7.51 6.50
N GLU A 58 2.85 6.73 5.44
CA GLU A 58 1.57 6.12 5.08
C GLU A 58 1.51 4.69 5.62
N ASN A 59 0.30 4.17 5.82
CA ASN A 59 0.11 2.79 6.24
C ASN A 59 0.77 1.84 5.24
N MET A 60 1.56 0.91 5.74
CA MET A 60 2.13 -0.16 4.94
C MET A 60 1.03 -1.16 4.53
N ARG A 61 1.24 -1.86 3.41
CA ARG A 61 0.31 -2.89 2.94
C ARG A 61 1.08 -3.97 2.17
N GLN A 62 0.67 -5.22 2.35
CA GLN A 62 1.22 -6.41 1.68
C GLN A 62 2.71 -6.64 1.92
N CYS A 63 3.23 -6.24 3.08
CA CYS A 63 4.62 -6.47 3.45
C CYS A 63 4.74 -7.63 4.47
N ARG A 64 5.62 -8.59 4.19
CA ARG A 64 5.98 -9.67 5.11
C ARG A 64 7.39 -9.47 5.63
N PHE A 65 7.56 -9.50 6.94
CA PHE A 65 8.83 -9.37 7.64
C PHE A 65 9.16 -10.66 8.36
N ASN A 66 10.36 -11.18 8.12
CA ASN A 66 10.88 -12.37 8.79
C ASN A 66 11.98 -11.94 9.76
N ILE A 67 11.81 -12.26 11.04
CA ILE A 67 12.86 -12.09 12.05
C ILE A 67 13.85 -13.23 11.87
N LEU A 68 15.02 -12.92 11.31
CA LEU A 68 16.03 -13.93 10.96
C LEU A 68 16.81 -14.38 12.20
N ASP A 69 17.27 -13.42 13.00
CA ASP A 69 18.03 -13.67 14.23
C ASP A 69 17.89 -12.47 15.18
N VAL A 70 18.15 -12.69 16.47
CA VAL A 70 18.15 -11.65 17.50
C VAL A 70 19.25 -11.92 18.51
N THR A 71 20.12 -10.92 18.74
CA THR A 71 21.10 -10.93 19.82
C THR A 71 20.61 -10.05 20.97
N LEU A 72 20.59 -10.60 22.17
CA LEU A 72 20.01 -9.97 23.34
C LEU A 72 21.01 -9.93 24.50
N HIS A 73 21.00 -8.83 25.24
CA HIS A 73 21.77 -8.71 26.48
C HIS A 73 21.31 -9.77 27.49
N ALA A 74 22.20 -10.29 28.35
CA ALA A 74 21.85 -11.33 29.31
C ALA A 74 20.78 -10.86 30.32
N ASP A 75 20.98 -9.65 30.88
CA ASP A 75 20.09 -9.10 31.89
C ASP A 75 18.82 -8.46 31.31
N ALA A 76 17.66 -8.84 31.83
CA ALA A 76 16.35 -8.35 31.38
C ALA A 76 16.18 -6.83 31.52
N ILE A 77 16.86 -6.19 32.48
CA ILE A 77 16.83 -4.74 32.68
C ILE A 77 17.34 -3.96 31.45
N HIS A 78 18.18 -4.58 30.63
CA HIS A 78 18.73 -4.00 29.40
C HIS A 78 17.92 -4.38 28.14
N ARG A 79 16.78 -5.08 28.30
CA ARG A 79 15.91 -5.54 27.20
C ARG A 79 14.48 -5.02 27.31
N GLY A 80 14.25 -3.97 28.07
CA GLY A 80 12.94 -3.34 28.19
C GLY A 80 12.43 -2.79 26.84
N GLY A 81 11.13 -2.55 26.74
CA GLY A 81 10.49 -2.06 25.51
C GLY A 81 11.12 -0.78 24.95
N GLY A 82 11.66 0.10 25.79
CA GLY A 82 12.38 1.30 25.35
C GLY A 82 13.67 1.02 24.56
N GLN A 83 14.27 -0.17 24.69
CA GLN A 83 15.42 -0.60 23.89
C GLN A 83 14.99 -1.40 22.66
N ILE A 84 14.01 -2.29 22.83
CA ILE A 84 13.56 -3.19 21.76
C ILE A 84 12.73 -2.47 20.71
N MET A 85 11.78 -1.61 21.12
CA MET A 85 10.84 -1.01 20.16
C MET A 85 11.53 -0.11 19.13
N PRO A 86 12.45 0.81 19.50
CA PRO A 86 13.19 1.59 18.52
C PRO A 86 14.03 0.72 17.59
N THR A 87 14.67 -0.32 18.13
CA THR A 87 15.48 -1.27 17.36
C THR A 87 14.65 -1.98 16.30
N VAL A 88 13.51 -2.57 16.68
CA VAL A 88 12.61 -3.26 15.75
C VAL A 88 12.07 -2.31 14.69
N ARG A 89 11.66 -1.08 15.07
CA ARG A 89 11.18 -0.07 14.09
C ARG A 89 12.26 0.28 13.07
N ARG A 90 13.50 0.52 13.52
CA ARG A 90 14.65 0.78 12.63
C ARG A 90 14.89 -0.37 11.67
N VAL A 91 14.89 -1.61 12.16
CA VAL A 91 15.10 -2.81 11.32
C VAL A 91 13.98 -2.99 10.30
N VAL A 92 12.72 -2.77 10.68
CA VAL A 92 11.57 -2.82 9.74
C VAL A 92 11.73 -1.78 8.63
N TYR A 93 12.16 -0.56 8.95
CA TYR A 93 12.40 0.47 7.94
C TYR A 93 13.60 0.14 7.04
N ALA A 94 14.71 -0.31 7.60
CA ALA A 94 15.87 -0.74 6.81
C ALA A 94 15.49 -1.87 5.85
N ALA A 95 14.79 -2.90 6.33
CA ALA A 95 14.32 -4.02 5.52
C ALA A 95 13.38 -3.56 4.40
N THR A 96 12.49 -2.62 4.69
CA THR A 96 11.57 -2.06 3.69
C THR A 96 12.31 -1.32 2.57
N LEU A 97 13.28 -0.48 2.93
CA LEU A 97 14.07 0.29 1.95
C LEU A 97 14.94 -0.63 1.09
N LEU A 98 15.52 -1.68 1.68
CA LEU A 98 16.29 -2.69 0.96
C LEU A 98 15.41 -3.53 0.01
N ALA A 99 14.14 -3.72 0.33
CA ALA A 99 13.19 -4.47 -0.48
C ALA A 99 12.62 -3.70 -1.68
N LYS A 100 13.11 -2.48 -1.97
CA LYS A 100 12.61 -1.57 -3.02
C LYS A 100 11.09 -1.34 -2.87
N PRO A 101 10.67 -0.48 -1.93
CA PRO A 101 9.25 -0.27 -1.66
C PRO A 101 8.55 0.27 -2.92
N GLY A 102 7.25 0.03 -3.03
CA GLY A 102 6.38 0.62 -4.04
C GLY A 102 5.27 1.45 -3.40
N LEU A 103 4.53 2.19 -4.21
CA LEU A 103 3.38 2.98 -3.76
C LEU A 103 2.10 2.36 -4.31
N LEU A 104 1.07 2.20 -3.48
CA LEU A 104 -0.24 1.73 -3.92
C LEU A 104 -1.16 2.93 -4.20
N GLU A 105 -1.80 2.96 -5.37
CA GLU A 105 -2.90 3.87 -5.66
C GLU A 105 -4.25 3.16 -5.44
N PRO A 106 -5.27 3.83 -4.87
CA PRO A 106 -6.60 3.28 -4.81
C PRO A 106 -7.28 3.40 -6.17
N VAL A 107 -8.08 2.39 -6.52
CA VAL A 107 -8.78 2.29 -7.81
C VAL A 107 -10.27 2.11 -7.57
N PHE A 108 -11.08 2.87 -8.31
CA PHE A 108 -12.52 2.71 -8.34
C PHE A 108 -12.94 1.70 -9.42
N LEU A 109 -13.97 0.92 -9.10
CA LEU A 109 -14.83 0.32 -10.11
C LEU A 109 -15.94 1.32 -10.43
N VAL A 110 -15.95 1.79 -11.67
CA VAL A 110 -16.93 2.74 -12.17
C VAL A 110 -17.90 2.00 -13.09
N GLU A 111 -19.19 2.12 -12.78
CA GLU A 111 -20.29 1.66 -13.62
C GLU A 111 -20.96 2.86 -14.28
N ILE A 112 -21.08 2.83 -15.61
CA ILE A 112 -21.59 3.95 -16.40
C ILE A 112 -22.74 3.46 -17.27
N GLN A 113 -23.92 4.03 -17.05
CA GLN A 113 -25.10 3.79 -17.87
C GLN A 113 -25.21 4.86 -18.94
N CYS A 114 -25.36 4.48 -20.20
CA CYS A 114 -25.49 5.41 -21.32
C CYS A 114 -26.22 4.80 -22.52
N PRO A 115 -26.77 5.59 -23.43
CA PRO A 115 -27.21 5.09 -24.74
C PRO A 115 -26.01 4.77 -25.64
N GLU A 116 -26.19 3.87 -26.61
CA GLU A 116 -25.15 3.46 -27.58
C GLU A 116 -24.45 4.65 -28.26
N SER A 117 -25.20 5.69 -28.60
CA SER A 117 -24.69 6.91 -29.24
C SER A 117 -23.66 7.67 -28.41
N ALA A 118 -23.66 7.51 -27.09
CA ALA A 118 -22.78 8.22 -26.16
C ALA A 118 -21.53 7.41 -25.77
N MET A 119 -21.45 6.14 -26.17
CA MET A 119 -20.37 5.23 -25.77
C MET A 119 -18.99 5.72 -26.21
N GLY A 120 -18.87 6.28 -27.42
CA GLY A 120 -17.60 6.82 -27.92
C GLY A 120 -17.02 7.91 -27.02
N GLY A 121 -17.87 8.75 -26.42
CA GLY A 121 -17.46 9.78 -25.47
C GLY A 121 -16.90 9.19 -24.17
N ILE A 122 -17.46 8.08 -23.70
CA ILE A 122 -17.02 7.38 -22.48
C ILE A 122 -15.62 6.80 -22.69
N TYR A 123 -15.41 6.07 -23.79
CA TYR A 123 -14.10 5.54 -24.14
C TYR A 123 -13.02 6.63 -24.23
N GLY A 124 -13.36 7.78 -24.85
CA GLY A 124 -12.46 8.92 -24.94
C GLY A 124 -12.11 9.56 -23.59
N VAL A 125 -13.04 9.60 -22.63
CA VAL A 125 -12.77 10.11 -21.27
C VAL A 125 -11.96 9.11 -20.46
N LEU A 126 -12.31 7.82 -20.50
CA LEU A 126 -11.58 6.77 -19.77
C LEU A 126 -10.12 6.68 -20.25
N ASN A 127 -9.87 6.64 -21.55
CA ASN A 127 -8.50 6.57 -22.09
C ASN A 127 -7.62 7.74 -21.65
N ARG A 128 -8.17 8.96 -21.60
CA ARG A 128 -7.42 10.15 -21.13
C ARG A 128 -7.08 10.08 -19.64
N ARG A 129 -7.87 9.34 -18.85
CA ARG A 129 -7.78 9.25 -17.39
C ARG A 129 -7.22 7.91 -16.90
N ARG A 130 -6.47 7.19 -17.75
CA ARG A 130 -5.91 5.84 -17.47
C ARG A 130 -6.97 4.81 -17.05
N GLY A 131 -8.21 5.01 -17.48
CA GLY A 131 -9.30 4.07 -17.21
C GLY A 131 -9.18 2.82 -18.07
N HIS A 132 -9.57 1.67 -17.52
CA HIS A 132 -9.55 0.39 -18.22
C HIS A 132 -10.94 -0.26 -18.19
N VAL A 133 -11.53 -0.47 -19.36
CA VAL A 133 -12.87 -1.09 -19.48
C VAL A 133 -12.75 -2.60 -19.26
N ILE A 134 -13.59 -3.13 -18.38
CA ILE A 134 -13.60 -4.52 -17.92
C ILE A 134 -14.75 -5.29 -18.58
N ALA A 135 -15.91 -4.65 -18.67
CA ALA A 135 -17.12 -5.25 -19.21
C ALA A 135 -18.00 -4.20 -19.86
N GLU A 136 -18.73 -4.65 -20.88
CA GLU A 136 -19.75 -3.89 -21.57
C GLU A 136 -20.97 -4.81 -21.73
N GLU A 137 -22.10 -4.39 -21.18
CA GLU A 137 -23.34 -5.16 -21.21
C GLU A 137 -24.49 -4.29 -21.75
N GLN A 138 -25.12 -4.74 -22.83
CA GLN A 138 -26.35 -4.13 -23.32
C GLN A 138 -27.52 -4.54 -22.43
N ARG A 139 -28.35 -3.58 -22.03
CA ARG A 139 -29.60 -3.86 -21.30
C ARG A 139 -30.67 -4.36 -22.27
N PRO A 140 -31.09 -5.64 -22.19
CA PRO A 140 -32.04 -6.21 -23.14
C PRO A 140 -33.34 -5.41 -23.18
N GLY A 141 -33.82 -5.13 -24.40
CA GLY A 141 -35.05 -4.36 -24.61
C GLY A 141 -34.91 -2.84 -24.50
N THR A 142 -33.69 -2.31 -24.31
CA THR A 142 -33.42 -0.86 -24.30
C THR A 142 -32.16 -0.51 -25.10
N PRO A 143 -32.01 0.73 -25.59
CA PRO A 143 -30.77 1.19 -26.25
C PRO A 143 -29.64 1.51 -25.24
N MET A 144 -29.79 1.11 -23.97
CA MET A 144 -28.86 1.43 -22.90
C MET A 144 -27.77 0.36 -22.76
N TYR A 145 -26.55 0.83 -22.54
CA TYR A 145 -25.37 0.05 -22.23
C TYR A 145 -24.91 0.34 -20.82
N ASN A 146 -24.36 -0.68 -20.18
CA ASN A 146 -23.73 -0.61 -18.88
C ASN A 146 -22.25 -0.94 -19.04
N ILE A 147 -21.39 0.04 -18.80
CA ILE A 147 -19.93 -0.08 -18.96
C ILE A 147 -19.31 -0.12 -17.57
N LYS A 148 -18.51 -1.15 -17.30
CA LYS A 148 -17.71 -1.26 -16.08
C LYS A 148 -16.25 -1.01 -16.40
N ALA A 149 -15.60 -0.12 -15.64
CA ALA A 149 -14.21 0.23 -15.84
C ALA A 149 -13.47 0.47 -14.52
N TYR A 150 -12.18 0.15 -14.51
CA TYR A 150 -11.28 0.60 -13.46
C TYR A 150 -10.86 2.04 -13.71
N LEU A 151 -10.89 2.89 -12.68
CA LEU A 151 -10.46 4.28 -12.72
C LEU A 151 -9.60 4.61 -11.49
N PRO A 152 -8.32 4.98 -11.65
CA PRO A 152 -7.51 5.42 -10.52
C PRO A 152 -8.13 6.64 -9.83
N VAL A 153 -8.15 6.65 -8.49
CA VAL A 153 -8.82 7.71 -7.71
C VAL A 153 -8.24 9.09 -8.02
N MET A 154 -6.92 9.20 -8.21
CA MET A 154 -6.26 10.45 -8.60
C MET A 154 -6.76 11.00 -9.93
N GLU A 155 -7.21 10.12 -10.84
CA GLU A 155 -7.74 10.50 -12.15
C GLU A 155 -9.28 10.68 -12.12
N SER A 156 -9.92 10.53 -10.95
CA SER A 156 -11.37 10.69 -10.79
C SER A 156 -11.79 12.15 -10.58
N PHE A 157 -10.87 13.03 -10.18
CA PHE A 157 -11.16 14.45 -9.99
C PHE A 157 -11.55 15.12 -11.32
N GLY A 158 -12.75 15.68 -11.38
CA GLY A 158 -13.32 16.27 -12.60
C GLY A 158 -13.88 15.24 -13.61
N PHE A 159 -13.84 13.94 -13.30
CA PHE A 159 -14.32 12.88 -14.20
C PHE A 159 -15.79 13.07 -14.59
N GLN A 160 -16.65 13.45 -13.65
CA GLN A 160 -18.09 13.61 -13.92
C GLN A 160 -18.37 14.76 -14.91
N ALA A 161 -17.63 15.87 -14.81
CA ALA A 161 -17.78 17.01 -15.70
C ALA A 161 -17.32 16.67 -17.13
N ASP A 162 -16.15 16.03 -17.25
CA ASP A 162 -15.62 15.56 -18.54
C ASP A 162 -16.55 14.54 -19.20
N LEU A 163 -17.07 13.59 -18.42
CA LEU A 163 -18.01 12.60 -18.89
C LEU A 163 -19.30 13.25 -19.37
N ARG A 164 -19.85 14.19 -18.61
CA ARG A 164 -21.05 14.95 -19.00
C ARG A 164 -20.83 15.70 -20.31
N SER A 165 -19.70 16.38 -20.45
CA SER A 165 -19.37 17.12 -21.67
C SER A 165 -19.20 16.19 -22.88
N ALA A 166 -18.54 15.05 -22.72
CA ALA A 166 -18.26 14.12 -23.81
C ALA A 166 -19.49 13.32 -24.27
N THR A 167 -20.52 13.23 -23.43
CA THR A 167 -21.72 12.41 -23.67
C THR A 167 -22.99 13.23 -23.84
N GLY A 168 -22.90 14.56 -23.91
CA GLY A 168 -24.07 15.44 -23.94
C GLY A 168 -24.95 15.32 -22.69
N GLY A 169 -24.39 14.88 -21.57
CA GLY A 169 -25.10 14.62 -20.32
C GLY A 169 -25.93 13.34 -20.28
N GLN A 170 -25.70 12.41 -21.21
CA GLN A 170 -26.45 11.15 -21.30
C GLN A 170 -25.83 9.98 -20.51
N ALA A 171 -24.63 10.17 -19.94
CA ALA A 171 -23.96 9.15 -19.13
C ALA A 171 -24.11 9.41 -17.62
N PHE A 172 -24.41 8.34 -16.88
CA PHE A 172 -24.58 8.37 -15.43
C PHE A 172 -23.54 7.46 -14.76
N PRO A 173 -22.45 8.03 -14.21
CA PRO A 173 -21.41 7.26 -13.55
C PRO A 173 -21.77 6.98 -12.08
N GLN A 174 -21.46 5.77 -11.62
CA GLN A 174 -21.41 5.38 -10.22
C GLN A 174 -20.04 4.78 -9.95
N ALA A 175 -19.39 5.18 -8.86
CA ALA A 175 -18.05 4.71 -8.52
C ALA A 175 -18.02 4.15 -7.10
N VAL A 176 -17.40 2.99 -6.94
CA VAL A 176 -17.13 2.37 -5.63
C VAL A 176 -15.65 1.99 -5.55
N PHE A 177 -15.07 2.04 -4.35
CA PHE A 177 -13.73 1.51 -4.15
C PHE A 177 -13.71 0.02 -4.48
N ASP A 178 -12.73 -0.39 -5.28
CA ASP A 178 -12.58 -1.79 -5.69
C ASP A 178 -11.32 -2.41 -5.07
N HIS A 179 -10.14 -1.87 -5.39
CA HIS A 179 -8.87 -2.41 -4.92
C HIS A 179 -7.76 -1.38 -4.84
N TRP A 180 -6.63 -1.82 -4.28
CA TRP A 180 -5.36 -1.12 -4.29
C TRP A 180 -4.48 -1.67 -5.40
N GLN A 181 -3.95 -0.80 -6.26
CA GLN A 181 -3.09 -1.16 -7.38
C GLN A 181 -1.69 -0.61 -7.15
N LEU A 182 -0.66 -1.39 -7.48
CA LEU A 182 0.72 -0.95 -7.43
C LEU A 182 1.01 0.05 -8.54
N LEU A 183 1.49 1.24 -8.16
CA LEU A 183 2.02 2.20 -9.11
C LEU A 183 3.34 1.68 -9.69
N PRO A 184 3.52 1.75 -11.02
CA PRO A 184 4.80 1.39 -11.64
C PRO A 184 5.95 2.25 -11.10
N GLY A 185 7.07 1.60 -10.77
CA GLY A 185 8.30 2.23 -10.28
C GLY A 185 8.42 2.29 -8.76
N SER A 186 9.61 2.61 -8.25
CA SER A 186 9.86 2.81 -6.81
C SER A 186 10.00 4.29 -6.49
N PRO A 187 9.48 4.77 -5.35
CA PRO A 187 9.74 6.14 -4.91
C PRO A 187 11.21 6.41 -4.57
N LEU A 188 12.06 5.38 -4.53
CA LEU A 188 13.52 5.53 -4.39
C LEU A 188 14.21 5.86 -5.73
N ASP A 189 13.54 5.65 -6.86
CA ASP A 189 14.11 5.92 -8.18
C ASP A 189 14.02 7.42 -8.48
N ALA A 190 15.18 8.08 -8.59
CA ALA A 190 15.26 9.51 -8.84
C ALA A 190 14.58 9.90 -10.17
N GLY A 191 13.74 10.94 -10.13
CA GLY A 191 12.96 11.43 -11.27
C GLY A 191 11.66 10.66 -11.52
N SER A 192 11.38 9.59 -10.79
CA SER A 192 10.15 8.79 -10.97
C SER A 192 8.88 9.55 -10.54
N LYS A 193 7.73 9.19 -11.12
CA LYS A 193 6.43 9.74 -10.73
C LYS A 193 6.11 9.41 -9.26
N THR A 194 6.50 8.23 -8.79
CA THR A 194 6.31 7.78 -7.41
C THR A 194 7.17 8.58 -6.43
N GLU A 195 8.42 8.93 -6.78
CA GLU A 195 9.25 9.83 -5.97
C GLU A 195 8.59 11.20 -5.82
N GLN A 196 8.13 11.81 -6.91
CA GLN A 196 7.48 13.12 -6.89
C GLN A 196 6.24 13.14 -6.00
N ILE A 197 5.41 12.09 -6.07
CA ILE A 197 4.23 11.94 -5.20
C ILE A 197 4.66 11.85 -3.73
N VAL A 198 5.64 11.00 -3.43
CA VAL A 198 6.15 10.83 -2.05
C VAL A 198 6.74 12.14 -1.51
N LYS A 199 7.56 12.84 -2.28
CA LYS A 199 8.10 14.16 -1.90
C LYS A 199 6.99 15.17 -1.62
N GLY A 200 5.94 15.19 -2.45
CA GLY A 200 4.76 16.02 -2.23
C GLY A 200 4.01 15.69 -0.93
N ILE A 201 3.85 14.41 -0.60
CA ILE A 201 3.24 13.96 0.67
C ILE A 201 4.11 14.38 1.84
N ARG A 202 5.42 14.13 1.78
CA ARG A 202 6.38 14.45 2.84
C ARG A 202 6.40 15.95 3.14
N LYS A 203 6.47 16.78 2.10
CA LYS A 203 6.38 18.24 2.22
C LYS A 203 5.10 18.70 2.90
N ARG A 204 3.95 18.15 2.50
CA ARG A 204 2.64 18.47 3.10
C ARG A 204 2.56 18.08 4.58
N LYS A 205 3.22 16.98 4.97
CA LYS A 205 3.32 16.51 6.36
C LYS A 205 4.39 17.24 7.19
N GLY A 206 5.17 18.15 6.59
CA GLY A 206 6.27 18.83 7.28
C GLY A 206 7.51 17.94 7.51
N LEU A 207 7.61 16.82 6.80
CA LEU A 207 8.76 15.93 6.84
C LEU A 207 9.89 16.45 5.93
N LYS A 208 11.13 16.01 6.18
CA LYS A 208 12.24 16.22 5.23
C LYS A 208 11.83 15.70 3.84
N GLU A 209 11.94 16.52 2.80
CA GLU A 209 11.42 16.17 1.46
C GLU A 209 12.02 14.86 0.93
N ASP A 210 13.33 14.65 1.11
CA ASP A 210 13.97 13.39 0.71
C ASP A 210 13.59 12.23 1.64
N ILE A 211 13.44 11.05 1.03
CA ILE A 211 13.25 9.78 1.75
C ILE A 211 14.55 9.48 2.52
N PRO A 212 14.47 9.08 3.80
CA PRO A 212 15.66 8.73 4.57
C PRO A 212 16.44 7.58 3.91
N SER A 213 17.77 7.70 3.85
CA SER A 213 18.63 6.60 3.38
C SER A 213 18.52 5.39 4.31
N VAL A 214 18.76 4.20 3.75
CA VAL A 214 18.91 2.97 4.54
C VAL A 214 19.98 3.11 5.63
N ASP A 215 21.04 3.88 5.37
CA ASP A 215 22.13 4.12 6.33
C ASP A 215 21.67 4.83 7.62
N ASN A 216 20.51 5.51 7.58
CA ASN A 216 19.94 6.12 8.79
C ASN A 216 19.39 5.07 9.76
N TYR A 217 19.13 3.86 9.28
CA TYR A 217 18.48 2.77 10.01
C TYR A 217 19.32 1.50 10.12
N TYR A 218 20.28 1.31 9.21
CA TYR A 218 21.11 0.13 9.13
C TYR A 218 22.44 0.36 9.84
N ASP A 219 22.60 -0.27 10.98
CA ASP A 219 23.82 -0.20 11.79
C ASP A 219 24.78 -1.32 11.36
N LYS A 220 25.99 -0.95 10.89
CA LYS A 220 27.05 -1.90 10.56
C LYS A 220 27.81 -2.26 11.84
N LEU A 221 28.08 -3.56 12.03
CA LEU A 221 28.95 -4.10 13.07
C LEU A 221 30.42 -3.72 12.84
#